data_AF-A0A7V9RLZ8-F1
#
_entry.id   AF-A0A7V9RLZ8-F1
#
_cell.length_a   1.000
_cell.length_b   1.000
_cell.length_c   1.000
_cell.angle_alpha   90.00
_cell.angle_beta   90.00
_cell.angle_gamma   90.00
#
_symmetry.space_group_name_H-M   'P 1'
#
loop_
_entity.id
_entity.type
_entity.pdbx_description
1 polymer ?
#
loop_
_entity_poly.entity_id
_entity_poly.type
_entity_poly.pdbx_seq_one_letter_code
_entity_poly.pdbx_strand_id
1 'polypeptide(L)' 'DVVYTVTKAVFENLDEFKKLHPALANLKPEDMIKNGLSAPLHDGAVRYYKEKGWMK' A
#
# COMPACT_ATOMS: atom_id res chain seq x y z
N ASP A 1 0.75 -13.92 -6.07
CA ASP A 1 -0.62 -13.99 -5.55
C ASP A 1 -0.71 -13.46 -4.11
N VAL A 2 -0.04 -14.11 -3.14
CA VAL A 2 -0.04 -13.70 -1.72
C VAL A 2 0.24 -12.21 -1.50
N VAL A 3 1.33 -11.66 -2.05
CA VAL A 3 1.68 -10.25 -1.85
C VAL A 3 0.59 -9.31 -2.38
N TYR A 4 -0.02 -9.63 -3.52
CA TYR A 4 -1.14 -8.84 -4.05
C TYR A 4 -2.32 -8.84 -3.07
N THR A 5 -2.68 -10.00 -2.53
CA THR A 5 -3.77 -10.13 -1.57
C THR A 5 -3.49 -9.35 -0.29
N VAL A 6 -2.26 -9.42 0.23
CA VAL A 6 -1.86 -8.66 1.42
C VAL A 6 -1.91 -7.16 1.15
N THR A 7 -1.31 -6.70 0.05
CA THR A 7 -1.37 -5.28 -0.36
C THR A 7 -2.81 -4.81 -0.49
N LYS A 8 -3.64 -5.56 -1.22
CA LYS A 8 -5.06 -5.25 -1.40
C LYS A 8 -5.79 -5.13 -0.06
N ALA A 9 -5.61 -6.09 0.85
CA ALA A 9 -6.25 -6.08 2.15
C ALA A 9 -5.88 -4.83 2.98
N VAL A 10 -4.61 -4.39 2.95
CA VAL A 10 -4.17 -3.17 3.64
C VAL A 10 -4.84 -1.93 3.08
N PHE A 11 -4.81 -1.76 1.75
CA PHE A 11 -5.30 -0.52 1.12
C PHE A 11 -6.83 -0.44 1.05
N GLU A 12 -7.54 -1.56 0.93
CA GLU A 12 -9.02 -1.57 0.96
C GLU A 12 -9.59 -1.34 2.35
N ASN A 13 -8.79 -1.56 3.40
CA ASN A 13 -9.18 -1.36 4.80
C ASN A 13 -8.33 -0.26 5.46
N LEU A 14 -7.81 0.69 4.68
CA LEU A 14 -6.79 1.62 5.18
C LEU A 14 -7.30 2.46 6.36
N ASP A 15 -8.57 2.85 6.36
CA ASP A 15 -9.16 3.61 7.47
C ASP A 15 -9.21 2.80 8.77
N GLU A 16 -9.44 1.49 8.69
CA GLU A 16 -9.38 0.61 9.85
C GLU A 16 -7.93 0.34 10.27
N PHE A 17 -7.06 0.11 9.29
CA PHE A 17 -5.63 -0.07 9.51
C PHE A 17 -5.00 1.11 10.26
N LYS A 18 -5.40 2.34 9.92
CA LYS A 18 -4.96 3.57 10.61
C LYS A 18 -5.31 3.60 12.10
N LYS A 19 -6.37 2.92 12.52
CA LYS A 19 -6.79 2.88 13.93
C LYS A 19 -5.93 1.96 14.79
N LEU A 20 -5.15 1.06 14.19
CA LEU A 20 -4.35 0.08 14.92
C LEU A 20 -3.22 0.73 15.73
N HIS A 21 -2.71 1.90 15.31
CA HIS A 21 -1.68 2.62 16.05
C HIS A 21 -1.64 4.11 15.67
N PRO A 22 -1.42 5.05 16.62
CA PRO A 22 -1.40 6.49 16.33
C PRO A 22 -0.42 6.92 15.24
N ALA A 23 0.73 6.24 15.15
CA ALA A 23 1.74 6.51 14.11
C ALA A 23 1.22 6.29 12.67
N LEU A 24 0.15 5.51 12.48
CA LEU A 24 -0.43 5.21 11.17
C LEU A 24 -1.44 6.28 10.72
N ALA A 25 -1.90 7.17 11.61
CA ALA A 25 -3.01 8.09 11.35
C ALA A 25 -2.84 8.96 10.09
N ASN A 26 -1.59 9.33 9.79
CA ASN A 26 -1.26 10.24 8.69
C ASN A 26 -0.90 9.53 7.38
N LEU A 27 -1.06 8.20 7.31
CA LEU A 27 -0.76 7.46 6.09
C LEU A 27 -1.63 7.92 4.92
N LYS A 28 -1.00 8.15 3.77
CA LYS A 28 -1.66 8.47 2.51
C LYS A 28 -1.20 7.46 1.45
N PRO A 29 -2.10 6.83 0.69
CA PRO A 29 -1.71 5.82 -0.27
C PRO A 29 -0.63 6.28 -1.24
N GLU A 30 -0.70 7.54 -1.69
CA GLU A 30 0.22 8.13 -2.66
C GLU A 30 1.65 8.25 -2.11
N ASP A 31 1.78 8.47 -0.81
CA ASP A 31 3.06 8.56 -0.10
C ASP A 31 3.61 7.16 0.20
N MET A 32 2.74 6.23 0.60
CA MET A 32 3.10 4.85 0.95
C MET A 32 3.75 4.08 -0.19
N ILE A 33 3.39 4.38 -1.44
CA ILE A 33 3.90 3.67 -2.62
C ILE A 33 5.22 4.22 -3.17
N LYS A 34 5.69 5.38 -2.68
CA LYS A 34 6.86 6.10 -3.22
C LYS A 34 7.96 6.34 -2.18
N ASN A 35 7.57 6.66 -0.95
CA ASN A 35 8.51 7.10 0.08
C ASN A 35 9.19 5.92 0.76
N GLY A 36 10.48 6.07 1.10
CA GLY A 36 11.20 5.11 1.94
C GLY A 36 11.54 3.77 1.27
N LEU A 37 11.52 3.69 -0.07
CA LEU A 37 11.91 2.48 -0.79
C LEU A 37 13.43 2.33 -0.79
N SER A 38 13.94 1.37 -0.02
CA SER A 38 15.35 0.93 -0.05
C SER A 38 15.58 -0.26 -0.99
N ALA A 39 14.50 -0.86 -1.50
CA ALA A 39 14.52 -2.02 -2.39
C ALA A 39 13.39 -1.91 -3.44
N PRO A 40 13.47 -2.66 -4.55
CA PRO A 40 12.41 -2.71 -5.56
C PRO A 40 11.09 -3.23 -4.98
N LEU A 41 9.98 -2.75 -5.54
CA LEU A 41 8.64 -3.24 -5.20
C LEU A 41 8.42 -4.65 -5.77
N HIS A 42 7.76 -5.50 -4.99
CA HIS A 42 7.36 -6.83 -5.43
C HIS A 42 6.24 -6.75 -6.48
N ASP A 43 6.28 -7.59 -7.52
CA ASP A 43 5.33 -7.58 -8.65
C ASP A 43 3.86 -7.61 -8.24
N GLY A 44 3.53 -8.38 -7.19
CA GLY A 44 2.19 -8.42 -6.61
C GLY A 44 1.67 -7.06 -6.11
N ALA A 45 2.54 -6.25 -5.48
CA ALA A 45 2.17 -4.91 -5.04
C ALA A 45 2.07 -3.94 -6.23
N VAL A 46 3.04 -4.03 -7.17
CA VAL A 46 3.03 -3.25 -8.42
C VAL A 46 1.73 -3.47 -9.20
N ARG A 47 1.28 -4.72 -9.33
CA ARG A 47 0.01 -5.05 -9.99
C ARG A 47 -1.16 -4.29 -9.36
N TYR A 48 -1.29 -4.34 -8.04
CA TYR A 48 -2.36 -3.64 -7.32
C TYR A 48 -2.29 -2.11 -7.52
N TYR A 49 -1.08 -1.52 -7.42
CA TYR A 49 -0.91 -0.08 -7.61
C TYR A 49 -1.24 0.39 -9.03
N LYS A 50 -0.95 -0.43 -10.04
CA LYS A 50 -1.35 -0.16 -11.43
C LYS A 50 -2.86 -0.22 -11.62
N GLU A 51 -3.53 -1.23 -11.04
CA GLU A 51 -5.00 -1.33 -11.06
C GLU A 51 -5.70 -0.13 -10.41
N LYS A 52 -5.11 0.44 -9.34
CA LYS A 52 -5.60 1.66 -8.68
C LYS A 52 -5.21 2.96 -9.41
N GLY A 53 -4.42 2.88 -10.47
CA GLY A 53 -3.94 4.05 -11.21
C GLY A 53 -2.86 4.87 -10.48
N TRP A 54 -2.25 4.32 -9.43
CA TRP A 54 -1.22 5.00 -8.64
C TRP A 54 0.19 4.84 -9.22
N MET A 55 0.37 3.90 -10.13
CA MET A 55 1.64 3.60 -10.80
C MET A 55 1.40 3.35 -12.29
N LYS A 56 2.34 3.78 -13.15
CA LYS A 56 2.30 3.54 -14.60
C LYS A 56 3.10 2.30 -14.97
#